data_AF-A0A2H9MBH8-F1
#
_entry.id   AF-A0A2H9MBH8-F1
#
_cell.length_a   1.000
_cell.length_b   1.000
_cell.length_c   1.000
_cell.angle_alpha   90.00
_cell.angle_beta   90.00
_cell.angle_gamma   90.00
#
_symmetry.space_group_name_H-M   'P 1'
#
loop_
_entity.id
_entity.type
_entity.pdbx_description
1 polymer ?
#
loop_
_entity_poly.entity_id
_entity_poly.type
_entity_poly.pdbx_seq_one_letter_code
_entity_poly.pdbx_strand_id
1 'polypeptide(L)'
;MKILKTMSIILVILVILLVLSPFFPSFWKGFEEGINPNTSSKPTLELLEKHDEIIDYGHYIIGSIKNNSSKKYSYVQVSFNLYDKDMNQVGTAWDNINNLEPGATWKFKALIF
;
A
#
# COMPACT_ATOMS: atom_id res chain seq x y z
N MET A 1 -21.85 26.38 16.18
CA MET A 1 -22.06 25.12 16.94
C MET A 1 -21.17 23.94 16.52
N LYS A 2 -20.59 23.90 15.30
CA LYS A 2 -19.63 22.83 14.91
C LYS A 2 -18.26 22.95 15.60
N ILE A 3 -17.72 24.16 15.71
CA ILE A 3 -16.37 24.44 16.23
C ILE A 3 -16.24 24.13 17.74
N LEU A 4 -17.27 24.45 18.53
CA LEU A 4 -17.29 24.09 19.95
C LEU A 4 -17.35 22.57 20.17
N LYS A 5 -18.09 21.84 19.32
CA LYS A 5 -18.16 20.36 19.39
C LYS A 5 -16.80 19.72 19.06
N THR A 6 -16.09 20.21 18.04
CA THR A 6 -14.76 19.70 17.70
C THR A 6 -13.71 20.03 18.76
N MET A 7 -13.73 21.24 19.33
CA MET A 7 -12.82 21.59 20.43
C MET A 7 -13.07 20.75 21.69
N SER A 8 -14.33 20.49 22.05
CA SER A 8 -14.65 19.62 23.18
C SER A 8 -14.24 18.16 22.95
N ILE A 9 -14.35 17.63 21.73
CA ILE A 9 -13.91 16.26 21.40
C ILE A 9 -12.38 16.14 21.49
N ILE A 10 -11.64 17.10 20.93
CA ILE A 10 -10.16 17.10 20.98
C ILE A 10 -9.68 17.18 22.43
N LEU A 11 -10.28 18.05 23.24
CA LEU A 11 -9.93 18.19 24.66
C LEU A 11 -10.17 16.89 25.45
N VAL A 12 -11.29 16.19 25.20
CA VAL A 12 -11.60 14.92 25.85
C VAL A 12 -10.58 13.83 25.47
N ILE A 13 -10.18 13.73 24.20
CA ILE A 13 -9.16 12.78 23.76
C ILE A 13 -7.80 13.09 24.41
N LEU A 14 -7.41 14.37 24.50
CA LEU A 14 -6.18 14.80 25.17
C LEU A 14 -6.17 14.43 26.66
N VAL A 15 -7.29 14.64 27.36
CA VAL A 15 -7.42 14.28 28.78
C VAL A 15 -7.41 12.76 28.99
N ILE A 16 -8.06 11.99 28.12
CA ILE A 16 -8.03 10.52 28.17
C ILE A 16 -6.60 9.99 27.97
N LEU A 17 -5.85 10.56 27.02
CA LEU A 17 -4.45 10.19 26.78
C LEU A 17 -3.53 10.55 27.95
N LEU A 18 -3.78 11.68 28.63
CA LEU A 18 -3.01 12.10 29.82
C LEU A 18 -3.29 11.19 31.03
N VAL A 19 -4.55 10.80 31.27
CA VAL A 19 -4.95 9.98 32.43
C VAL A 19 -4.61 8.49 32.25
N LEU A 20 -4.60 7.99 31.01
CA LEU A 20 -4.23 6.60 30.71
C LEU A 20 -2.70 6.40 30.57
N SER A 21 -1.92 7.49 30.47
CA SER A 21 -0.48 7.42 30.24
C SER A 21 0.34 6.61 31.28
N PRO A 22 0.03 6.61 32.60
CA PRO A 22 0.76 5.76 33.55
C PRO A 22 0.20 4.33 33.66
N PHE A 23 -0.97 4.02 33.08
CA PHE A 23 -1.63 2.72 33.21
C PHE A 23 -1.34 1.75 32.05
N PHE A 24 -0.81 2.23 30.93
CA PHE A 24 -0.44 1.37 29.81
C PHE A 24 0.97 1.69 29.26
N PRO A 25 2.06 1.45 30.02
CA PRO A 25 3.43 1.62 29.53
C PRO A 25 3.71 0.84 28.23
N SER A 26 3.10 -0.34 28.09
CA SER A 26 3.20 -1.19 26.90
C SER A 26 2.49 -0.60 25.67
N PHE A 27 1.46 0.23 25.86
CA PHE A 27 0.74 0.88 24.76
C PHE A 27 1.61 1.97 24.13
N TRP A 28 2.32 2.76 24.94
CA TRP A 28 3.26 3.77 24.45
C TRP A 28 4.50 3.15 23.78
N LYS A 29 5.00 2.03 24.32
CA LYS A 29 6.09 1.29 23.70
C LYS A 29 5.75 0.81 22.27
N GLY A 30 4.49 0.45 22.00
CA GLY A 30 4.03 0.08 20.66
C GLY A 30 4.00 1.23 19.65
N PHE A 31 3.83 2.49 20.11
CA PHE A 31 3.96 3.68 19.26
C PHE A 31 5.42 4.02 18.99
N GLU A 32 6.31 3.88 19.97
CA GLU A 32 7.74 4.15 19.81
C GLU A 32 8.45 3.10 18.92
N GLU A 33 8.10 1.81 19.05
CA GLU A 33 8.61 0.75 18.16
C GLU A 33 8.09 0.91 16.72
N GLY A 34 6.90 1.53 16.53
CA GLY A 34 6.31 1.82 15.23
C GLY A 34 6.93 3.02 14.49
N ILE A 35 7.71 3.87 15.18
CA ILE A 35 8.37 5.05 14.60
C ILE A 35 9.90 4.90 14.76
N ASN A 36 10.47 3.85 14.17
CA ASN A 36 11.90 3.82 13.88
C ASN A 36 12.12 4.35 12.45
N PRO A 37 12.60 5.60 12.27
CA PRO A 37 12.82 6.18 10.94
C PRO A 37 13.91 5.47 10.12
N ASN A 38 14.68 4.56 10.72
CA ASN A 38 15.75 3.81 10.06
C ASN A 38 15.36 2.39 9.63
N THR A 39 14.11 1.97 9.80
CA THR A 39 13.63 0.65 9.32
C THR A 39 12.40 0.79 8.42
N SER A 40 12.51 1.59 7.37
CA SER A 40 11.70 1.35 6.17
C SER A 40 12.23 0.08 5.50
N SER A 41 11.90 -1.10 6.06
CA SER A 41 12.29 -2.37 5.47
C SER A 41 11.68 -2.47 4.09
N LYS A 42 12.52 -2.64 3.08
CA LYS A 42 12.11 -2.74 1.68
C LYS A 42 10.99 -3.78 1.50
N PRO A 43 9.89 -3.47 0.79
CA PRO A 43 8.84 -4.45 0.53
C PRO A 43 9.40 -5.69 -0.17
N THR A 44 8.87 -6.85 0.19
CA THR A 44 9.34 -8.14 -0.34
C THR A 44 9.07 -8.29 -1.82
N LEU A 45 7.89 -7.86 -2.26
CA LEU A 45 7.57 -7.57 -3.66
C LEU A 45 7.40 -6.06 -3.77
N GLU A 46 8.24 -5.42 -4.57
CA GLU A 46 8.29 -3.97 -4.69
C GLU A 46 7.94 -3.54 -6.09
N LEU A 47 6.95 -2.66 -6.21
CA LEU A 47 6.65 -1.97 -7.46
C LEU A 47 7.72 -0.88 -7.69
N LEU A 48 8.51 -1.01 -8.74
CA LEU A 48 9.59 -0.08 -9.08
C LEU A 48 9.10 1.08 -9.94
N GLU A 49 8.28 0.77 -10.95
CA GLU A 49 7.72 1.76 -11.86
C GLU A 49 6.31 1.34 -12.28
N LYS A 50 5.49 2.33 -12.65
CA LYS A 50 4.15 2.14 -13.21
C LYS A 50 3.81 3.34 -14.09
N HIS A 51 3.30 3.06 -15.28
CA HIS A 51 2.63 4.03 -16.15
C HIS A 51 1.54 3.32 -16.94
N ASP A 52 0.75 4.08 -17.68
CA ASP A 52 -0.17 3.55 -18.67
C ASP A 52 0.22 4.00 -20.08
N GLU A 53 0.00 3.13 -21.06
CA GLU A 53 0.38 3.38 -22.46
C GLU A 53 -0.64 2.74 -23.41
N ILE A 54 -0.95 3.42 -24.50
CA ILE A 54 -1.72 2.87 -25.61
C ILE A 54 -0.75 2.27 -26.61
N ILE A 55 -0.82 0.95 -26.81
CA ILE A 55 0.01 0.21 -27.75
C ILE A 55 -0.91 -0.50 -28.74
N ASP A 56 -0.75 -0.19 -30.02
CA ASP A 56 -1.64 -0.61 -31.12
C ASP A 56 -3.10 -0.21 -30.84
N TYR A 57 -3.95 -1.18 -30.53
CA TYR A 57 -5.38 -1.02 -30.24
C TYR A 57 -5.75 -1.32 -28.77
N GLY A 58 -4.75 -1.46 -27.88
CA GLY A 58 -4.97 -1.76 -26.46
C GLY A 58 -4.40 -0.68 -25.53
N HIS A 59 -5.08 -0.43 -24.41
CA HIS A 59 -4.59 0.43 -23.32
C HIS A 59 -4.07 -0.46 -22.19
N TYR A 60 -2.83 -0.23 -21.76
CA TYR A 60 -2.14 -1.12 -20.82
C TYR A 60 -1.64 -0.35 -19.60
N ILE A 61 -1.63 -1.01 -18.45
CA ILE A 61 -0.86 -0.61 -17.28
C ILE A 61 0.46 -1.40 -17.33
N ILE A 62 1.57 -0.69 -17.45
CA ILE A 62 2.91 -1.25 -17.60
C ILE A 62 3.72 -0.87 -16.37
N GLY A 63 4.53 -1.81 -15.88
CA GLY A 63 5.42 -1.54 -14.77
C GLY A 63 6.35 -2.71 -14.49
N SER A 64 7.06 -2.60 -13.37
CA SER A 64 7.98 -3.65 -12.94
C SER A 64 7.89 -3.94 -11.44
N ILE A 65 7.90 -5.23 -11.10
CA ILE A 65 7.89 -5.72 -9.73
C ILE A 65 9.19 -6.47 -9.46
N LYS A 66 9.89 -6.09 -8.39
CA LYS A 66 11.10 -6.77 -7.92
C LYS A 66 10.81 -7.68 -6.73
N ASN A 67 11.30 -8.91 -6.80
CA ASN A 67 11.39 -9.79 -5.64
C ASN A 67 12.65 -9.46 -4.84
N ASN A 68 12.47 -8.73 -3.73
CA ASN A 68 13.55 -8.40 -2.80
C ASN A 68 13.79 -9.49 -1.74
N SER A 69 13.04 -10.60 -1.76
CA SER A 69 13.28 -11.73 -0.86
C SER A 69 14.39 -12.65 -1.34
N SER A 70 14.82 -13.53 -0.43
CA SER A 70 15.61 -14.73 -0.72
C SER A 70 14.77 -15.94 -1.15
N LYS A 71 13.46 -15.79 -1.35
CA LYS A 71 12.53 -16.88 -1.69
C LYS A 71 12.05 -16.78 -3.13
N LYS A 72 11.88 -17.92 -3.78
CA LYS A 72 11.18 -18.01 -5.05
C LYS A 72 9.68 -17.95 -4.81
N TYR A 73 8.97 -17.11 -5.56
CA TYR A 73 7.51 -17.12 -5.60
C TYR A 73 7.04 -18.03 -6.74
N SER A 74 6.30 -19.09 -6.42
CA SER A 74 5.71 -19.95 -7.46
C SER A 74 4.69 -19.20 -8.31
N TYR A 75 4.04 -18.19 -7.75
CA TYR A 75 3.05 -17.34 -8.41
C TYR A 75 3.10 -15.91 -7.86
N VAL A 76 3.06 -14.92 -8.75
CA VAL A 76 2.88 -13.50 -8.43
C VAL A 76 1.85 -12.92 -9.40
N GLN A 77 0.91 -12.14 -8.89
CA GLN A 77 -0.07 -11.39 -9.68
C GLN A 77 -0.04 -9.93 -9.26
N VAL A 78 -0.20 -9.05 -10.24
CA VAL A 78 -0.57 -7.65 -10.01
C VAL A 78 -2.02 -7.48 -10.45
N SER A 79 -2.81 -6.74 -9.65
CA SER A 79 -4.20 -6.45 -9.93
C SER A 79 -4.48 -4.97 -9.69
N PHE A 80 -5.21 -4.35 -10.61
CA PHE A 80 -5.59 -2.95 -10.59
C PHE A 80 -7.10 -2.84 -10.66
N ASN A 81 -7.70 -2.22 -9.64
CA ASN A 81 -9.09 -1.78 -9.73
C ASN A 81 -9.16 -0.55 -10.64
N LEU A 82 -10.10 -0.56 -11.58
CA LEU A 82 -10.33 0.51 -12.53
C LEU A 82 -11.57 1.28 -12.12
N TYR A 83 -11.47 2.61 -12.04
CA TYR A 83 -12.56 3.47 -11.59
C TYR A 83 -12.95 4.47 -12.67
N ASP A 84 -14.24 4.79 -12.74
CA ASP A 84 -14.71 5.96 -13.50
C ASP A 84 -14.44 7.27 -12.74
N LYS A 85 -14.80 8.39 -13.38
CA LYS A 85 -14.66 9.74 -12.80
C LYS A 85 -15.47 9.96 -11.52
N ASP A 86 -16.48 9.13 -11.27
CA ASP A 86 -17.38 9.23 -10.11
C ASP A 86 -16.97 8.23 -9.02
N MET A 87 -15.79 7.61 -9.12
CA MET A 87 -15.21 6.64 -8.20
C MET A 87 -15.97 5.29 -8.13
N ASN A 88 -16.77 4.95 -9.15
CA ASN A 88 -17.32 3.61 -9.25
C ASN A 88 -16.30 2.66 -9.87
N GLN A 89 -16.13 1.46 -9.29
CA GLN A 89 -15.28 0.45 -9.91
C GLN A 89 -15.96 -0.11 -11.16
N VAL A 90 -15.35 0.11 -12.32
CA VAL A 90 -15.86 -0.31 -13.64
C VAL A 90 -15.19 -1.56 -14.17
N GLY A 91 -14.07 -1.97 -13.57
CA GLY A 91 -13.37 -3.17 -13.99
C GLY A 91 -12.13 -3.49 -13.15
N THR A 92 -11.39 -4.49 -13.63
CA THR A 92 -10.12 -4.92 -13.05
C THR A 92 -9.16 -5.31 -14.18
N ALA A 93 -7.95 -4.75 -14.17
CA ALA A 93 -6.84 -5.19 -15.01
C ALA A 93 -5.88 -6.04 -14.17
N TRP A 94 -5.28 -7.07 -14.74
CA TRP A 94 -4.30 -7.90 -14.04
C TRP A 94 -3.32 -8.54 -15.01
N ASP A 95 -2.17 -8.93 -14.48
CA ASP A 95 -1.16 -9.74 -15.15
C ASP A 95 -0.49 -10.63 -14.09
N ASN A 96 0.14 -11.72 -14.51
CA ASN A 96 0.79 -12.64 -13.58
C ASN A 96 2.03 -13.29 -14.17
N ILE A 97 2.90 -13.77 -13.28
CA ILE A 97 4.07 -14.57 -13.62
C ILE A 97 4.18 -15.76 -12.67
N ASN A 98 4.67 -16.88 -13.19
CA ASN A 98 5.03 -18.03 -12.38
C ASN A 98 6.52 -18.02 -12.07
N ASN A 99 6.91 -18.58 -10.93
CA ASN A 99 8.30 -18.89 -10.62
C ASN A 99 9.25 -17.66 -10.58
N LEU A 100 8.80 -16.53 -10.01
CA LEU A 100 9.63 -15.33 -9.85
C LEU A 100 10.77 -15.59 -8.85
N GLU A 101 11.99 -15.68 -9.37
CA GLU A 101 13.19 -16.00 -8.60
C GLU A 101 13.58 -14.89 -7.60
N PRO A 102 14.35 -15.22 -6.54
CA PRO A 102 14.96 -14.23 -5.65
C PRO A 102 15.74 -13.17 -6.42
N GLY A 103 15.53 -11.89 -6.10
CA GLY A 103 16.23 -10.77 -6.74
C GLY A 103 15.76 -10.41 -8.16
N ALA A 104 14.93 -11.26 -8.79
CA ALA A 104 14.46 -11.04 -10.15
C ALA A 104 13.47 -9.87 -10.22
N THR A 105 13.39 -9.27 -11.41
CA THR A 105 12.43 -8.21 -11.74
C THR A 105 11.55 -8.69 -12.87
N TRP A 106 10.24 -8.66 -12.65
CA TRP A 106 9.23 -8.95 -13.65
C TRP A 106 8.69 -7.64 -14.22
N LYS A 107 8.70 -7.51 -15.56
CA LYS A 107 8.00 -6.44 -16.27
C LYS A 107 6.61 -6.94 -16.64
N PHE A 108 5.58 -6.33 -16.06
CA PHE A 108 4.19 -6.71 -16.31
C PHE A 108 3.56 -5.78 -17.34
N LYS A 109 2.54 -6.29 -18.03
CA LYS A 109 1.72 -5.56 -19.01
C LYS A 109 0.26 -6.00 -18.87
N ALA A 110 -0.49 -5.29 -18.02
CA ALA A 110 -1.90 -5.60 -17.76
C ALA A 110 -2.81 -4.83 -18.73
N LEU A 111 -3.65 -5.53 -19.48
CA LEU A 111 -4.62 -4.92 -20.40
C LEU A 111 -5.80 -4.32 -19.63
N ILE A 112 -6.17 -3.11 -19.97
CA ILE A 112 -7.41 -2.44 -19.55
C ILE A 112 -8.51 -2.85 -20.53
N PHE A 113 -9.61 -3.40 -20.00
CA PHE A 113 -10.80 -3.83 -20.75
C PHE A 113 -11.97 -2.88 -20.53
#